data_AF-A0A6B0UZE2-F1
#
_entry.id   AF-A0A6B0UZE2-F1
#
_cell.length_a   1.000
_cell.length_b   1.000
_cell.length_c   1.000
_cell.angle_alpha   90.00
_cell.angle_beta   90.00
_cell.angle_gamma   90.00
#
_symmetry.space_group_name_H-M   'P 1'
#
loop_
_entity.id
_entity.type
_entity.pdbx_description
1 polymer ?
#
loop_
_entity_poly.entity_id
_entity_poly.type
_entity_poly.pdbx_seq_one_letter_code
_entity_poly.pdbx_strand_id
1 'polypeptide(L)'
;MLSVLLLALSFLISKGISEELAGQTSTAEEEFEYTILTTSLSGPSFNYSETNPELEKYQDAWKFVTSNESFLMKYRNFNTNPTGANTTSCVNATMIEMNETSHYVLHNVTYLNTTSGETKAFNKSYYVISSECYTTRNVLNGTVAGLNTSELYPFAFADKNCAVIRKDSWSNAL
;
A
#
# COMPACT_ATOMS: atom_id res chain seq x y z
N MET A 1 35.68 28.57 11.33
CA MET A 1 35.39 28.97 9.94
C MET A 1 34.44 27.91 9.39
N LEU A 2 33.14 27.93 9.71
CA LEU A 2 32.07 28.78 9.17
C LEU A 2 32.09 28.86 7.63
N SER A 3 31.24 28.06 6.98
CA SER A 3 30.53 28.48 5.77
C SER A 3 29.15 27.84 5.80
N VAL A 4 28.20 28.69 6.15
CA VAL A 4 26.76 28.48 6.12
C VAL A 4 26.32 28.98 4.74
N LEU A 5 25.56 28.17 3.99
CA LEU A 5 24.75 28.68 2.89
C LEU A 5 23.27 28.58 3.28
N LEU A 6 22.80 29.69 3.85
CA LEU A 6 21.43 30.24 3.80
C LEU A 6 20.84 30.06 2.37
N LEU A 7 19.53 30.03 2.08
CA LEU A 7 18.38 30.76 2.61
C LEU A 7 17.15 30.31 1.79
N ALA A 8 15.98 30.23 2.41
CA ALA A 8 14.74 30.93 1.99
C ALA A 8 13.52 30.27 2.64
N LEU A 9 13.38 30.52 3.94
CA LEU A 9 12.12 30.44 4.65
C LEU A 9 11.47 31.83 4.54
N SER A 10 10.53 32.01 3.61
CA SER A 10 9.73 33.24 3.50
C SER A 10 8.32 32.99 4.03
N PHE A 11 8.15 33.26 5.31
CA PHE A 11 6.86 33.66 5.88
C PHE A 11 6.42 34.96 5.18
N LEU A 12 5.27 34.93 4.50
CA LEU A 12 4.51 36.14 4.20
C LEU A 12 3.27 36.15 5.08
N ILE A 13 3.44 36.64 6.31
CA ILE A 13 2.38 37.30 7.05
C ILE A 13 2.46 38.76 6.61
N SER A 14 1.54 39.19 5.74
CA SER A 14 1.35 40.62 5.51
C SER A 14 0.31 41.14 6.52
N LYS A 15 0.81 41.93 7.47
CA LYS A 15 0.05 42.72 8.44
C LYS A 15 0.02 44.16 7.93
N GLY A 16 -1.17 44.76 7.83
CA GLY A 16 -1.35 46.17 7.51
C GLY A 16 -2.84 46.53 7.55
N ILE A 17 -3.40 46.86 8.72
CA ILE A 17 -3.66 48.21 9.26
C ILE A 17 -5.07 48.72 8.90
N SER A 18 -5.74 49.15 9.98
CA SER A 18 -7.07 49.75 10.15
C SER A 18 -7.11 51.22 9.70
N GLU A 19 -8.21 51.70 9.11
CA GLU A 19 -8.99 52.88 9.58
C GLU A 19 -10.21 53.23 8.70
N GLU A 20 -11.33 53.44 9.41
CA GLU A 20 -12.55 54.26 9.24
C GLU A 20 -13.12 54.83 7.92
N LEU A 21 -14.45 54.62 7.82
CA LEU A 21 -15.57 55.53 7.45
C LEU A 21 -15.47 56.47 6.23
N ALA A 22 -16.35 56.25 5.24
CA ALA A 22 -17.59 57.04 5.02
C ALA A 22 -18.13 56.88 3.58
N GLY A 23 -19.46 56.80 3.44
CA GLY A 23 -20.15 57.29 2.23
C GLY A 23 -20.78 56.24 1.31
N GLN A 24 -22.11 56.27 1.23
CA GLN A 24 -23.02 55.51 0.36
C GLN A 24 -22.72 55.65 -1.15
N THR A 25 -23.03 54.62 -1.95
CA THR A 25 -24.16 54.57 -2.93
C THR A 25 -24.04 53.32 -3.83
N SER A 26 -25.19 52.79 -4.26
CA SER A 26 -25.50 51.55 -4.98
C SER A 26 -24.60 51.14 -6.16
N THR A 27 -24.56 49.83 -6.50
CA THR A 27 -25.38 49.18 -7.56
C THR A 27 -24.83 47.77 -7.89
N ALA A 28 -25.74 46.80 -8.01
CA ALA A 28 -25.66 45.47 -8.65
C ALA A 28 -24.68 44.41 -8.12
N GLU A 29 -25.26 43.39 -7.49
CA GLU A 29 -24.65 42.08 -7.22
C GLU A 29 -24.67 41.26 -8.53
N GLU A 30 -23.51 41.08 -9.17
CA GLU A 30 -23.33 40.01 -10.16
C GLU A 30 -22.90 38.74 -9.43
N GLU A 31 -23.83 37.80 -9.33
CA GLU A 31 -23.61 36.46 -8.80
C GLU A 31 -22.74 35.67 -9.79
N PHE A 32 -21.42 35.66 -9.59
CA PHE A 32 -20.49 34.86 -10.37
C PHE A 32 -20.59 33.40 -9.92
N GLU A 33 -21.46 32.63 -10.56
CA GLU A 33 -21.61 31.19 -10.32
C GLU A 33 -20.36 30.46 -10.84
N TYR A 34 -19.35 30.33 -9.98
CA TYR A 34 -18.17 29.51 -10.27
C TYR A 34 -18.57 28.04 -10.22
N THR A 35 -18.91 27.46 -11.38
CA THR A 35 -19.06 26.02 -11.51
C THR A 35 -17.69 25.37 -11.31
N ILE A 36 -17.43 24.88 -10.10
CA ILE A 36 -16.24 24.08 -9.82
C ILE A 36 -16.43 22.72 -10.53
N LEU A 37 -15.93 22.63 -11.77
CA LEU A 37 -15.70 21.37 -12.45
C LEU A 37 -14.63 20.60 -11.67
N THR A 38 -15.08 19.80 -10.70
CA THR A 38 -14.28 18.72 -10.11
C THR A 38 -14.09 17.66 -11.17
N THR A 39 -13.11 17.89 -12.05
CA THR A 39 -12.53 16.82 -12.86
C THR A 39 -11.87 15.87 -11.88
N SER A 40 -12.55 14.77 -11.57
CA SER A 40 -11.93 13.61 -10.94
C SER A 40 -10.75 13.23 -11.82
N LEU A 41 -9.53 13.51 -11.36
CA LEU A 41 -8.33 12.97 -11.98
C LEU A 41 -8.37 11.46 -11.73
N SER A 42 -9.05 10.71 -12.61
CA SER A 42 -8.85 9.27 -12.65
C SER A 42 -7.41 9.08 -13.12
N GLY A 43 -6.56 8.61 -12.21
CA GLY A 43 -5.23 8.15 -12.58
C GLY A 43 -5.30 7.06 -13.65
N PRO A 44 -4.15 6.63 -14.19
CA PRO A 44 -4.13 5.52 -15.14
C PRO A 44 -4.85 4.29 -14.54
N SER A 45 -5.90 3.82 -15.21
CA SER A 45 -6.56 2.57 -14.87
C SER A 45 -5.68 1.43 -15.37
N PHE A 46 -5.09 0.68 -14.42
CA PHE A 46 -4.36 -0.54 -14.73
C PHE A 46 -5.32 -1.73 -14.73
N ASN A 47 -5.28 -2.52 -15.80
CA ASN A 47 -5.98 -3.80 -15.84
C ASN A 47 -5.10 -4.87 -15.20
N TYR A 48 -5.42 -5.23 -13.96
CA TYR A 48 -4.67 -6.20 -13.19
C TYR A 48 -5.25 -7.60 -13.36
N SER A 49 -4.40 -8.63 -13.35
CA SER A 49 -4.88 -10.01 -13.54
C SER A 49 -5.78 -10.48 -12.40
N GLU A 50 -5.52 -10.01 -11.18
CA GLU A 50 -6.35 -10.23 -9.99
C GLU A 50 -7.70 -9.49 -10.03
N THR A 51 -7.96 -8.61 -11.00
CA THR A 51 -9.26 -7.96 -11.19
C THR A 51 -10.11 -8.64 -12.26
N ASN A 52 -9.67 -9.80 -12.79
CA ASN A 52 -10.40 -10.59 -13.78
C ASN A 52 -10.95 -11.91 -13.18
N PRO A 53 -12.25 -11.98 -12.83
CA PRO A 53 -12.87 -13.17 -12.22
C PRO A 53 -12.71 -14.46 -13.03
N GLU A 54 -12.51 -14.39 -14.36
CA GLU A 54 -12.26 -15.58 -15.20
C GLU A 54 -10.94 -16.30 -14.84
N LEU A 55 -10.04 -15.62 -14.13
CA LEU A 55 -8.76 -16.15 -13.67
C LEU A 55 -8.80 -16.69 -12.23
N GLU A 56 -9.95 -16.60 -11.56
CA GLU A 56 -10.12 -16.95 -10.15
C GLU A 56 -9.57 -18.34 -9.78
N LYS A 57 -9.76 -19.34 -10.65
CA LYS A 57 -9.25 -20.72 -10.47
C LYS A 57 -7.72 -20.82 -10.33
N TYR A 58 -6.99 -19.78 -10.71
CA TYR A 58 -5.54 -19.69 -10.60
C TYR A 58 -5.10 -18.73 -9.49
N GLN A 59 -6.00 -18.29 -8.61
CA GLN A 59 -5.73 -17.23 -7.64
C GLN A 59 -6.09 -17.65 -6.22
N ASP A 60 -6.13 -18.95 -5.94
CA ASP A 60 -6.43 -19.48 -4.60
C ASP A 60 -5.26 -19.24 -3.63
N ALA A 61 -5.32 -18.08 -2.96
CA ALA A 61 -4.32 -17.67 -1.99
C ALA A 61 -4.35 -18.56 -0.76
N TRP A 62 -5.54 -19.00 -0.30
CA TRP A 62 -5.68 -19.87 0.86
C TRP A 62 -4.96 -21.19 0.66
N LYS A 63 -5.23 -21.87 -0.46
CA LYS A 63 -4.56 -23.13 -0.82
C LYS A 63 -3.04 -22.97 -0.96
N PHE A 64 -2.59 -21.83 -1.48
CA PHE A 64 -1.16 -21.57 -1.61
C PHE A 64 -0.48 -21.39 -0.25
N VAL A 65 -0.97 -20.47 0.59
CA VAL A 65 -0.30 -20.07 1.85
C VAL A 65 -0.40 -21.09 2.98
N THR A 66 -1.28 -22.07 2.84
CA THR A 66 -1.44 -23.20 3.79
C THR A 66 -0.71 -24.46 3.35
N SER A 67 0.08 -24.41 2.27
CA SER A 67 0.99 -25.50 1.94
C SER A 67 2.01 -25.71 3.06
N ASN A 68 2.39 -26.97 3.30
CA ASN A 68 3.35 -27.33 4.36
C ASN A 68 4.82 -27.08 3.94
N GLU A 69 5.04 -26.04 3.14
CA GLU A 69 6.34 -25.65 2.59
C GLU A 69 6.69 -24.23 3.04
N SER A 70 7.98 -23.89 2.95
CA SER A 70 8.45 -22.51 3.15
C SER A 70 8.50 -21.77 1.81
N PHE A 71 8.11 -20.49 1.80
CA PHE A 71 8.08 -19.67 0.61
C PHE A 71 9.32 -18.78 0.51
N LEU A 72 10.08 -18.96 -0.57
CA LEU A 72 11.21 -18.08 -0.91
C LEU A 72 10.78 -17.01 -1.91
N MET A 73 11.02 -15.74 -1.58
CA MET A 73 10.84 -14.64 -2.53
C MET A 73 11.99 -14.62 -3.54
N LYS A 74 11.73 -15.06 -4.78
CA LYS A 74 12.72 -15.05 -5.85
C LYS A 74 12.92 -13.68 -6.49
N TYR A 75 11.82 -12.97 -6.72
CA TYR A 75 11.82 -11.68 -7.42
C TYR A 75 10.84 -10.71 -6.77
N ARG A 76 11.13 -9.42 -6.87
CA ARG A 76 10.20 -8.32 -6.55
C ARG A 76 10.57 -7.09 -7.35
N ASN A 77 9.62 -6.17 -7.51
CA ASN A 77 9.77 -4.92 -8.25
C ASN A 77 9.65 -3.67 -7.36
N PHE A 78 9.72 -3.83 -6.03
CA PHE A 78 9.67 -2.74 -5.07
C PHE A 78 10.86 -2.79 -4.10
N ASN A 79 11.21 -1.62 -3.55
CA ASN A 79 12.25 -1.47 -2.55
C ASN A 79 11.68 -1.52 -1.13
N THR A 80 12.50 -1.93 -0.16
CA THR A 80 12.09 -2.07 1.24
C THR A 80 12.45 -0.88 2.12
N ASN A 81 13.21 0.08 1.61
CA ASN A 81 13.56 1.31 2.32
C ASN A 81 12.81 2.51 1.69
N PRO A 82 12.26 3.44 2.50
CA PRO A 82 11.71 4.72 2.01
C PRO A 82 12.66 5.54 1.11
N THR A 83 13.98 5.36 1.24
CA THR A 83 14.98 6.03 0.37
C THR A 83 15.18 5.35 -0.99
N GLY A 84 14.43 4.29 -1.28
CA GLY A 84 14.52 3.53 -2.53
C GLY A 84 15.64 2.49 -2.55
N ALA A 85 16.41 2.33 -1.48
CA ALA A 85 17.41 1.26 -1.38
C ALA A 85 16.75 -0.09 -1.06
N ASN A 86 17.21 -1.15 -1.71
CA ASN A 86 16.84 -2.51 -1.34
C ASN A 86 17.82 -3.05 -0.28
N THR A 87 17.38 -3.08 0.98
CA THR A 87 18.20 -3.50 2.13
C THR A 87 17.89 -4.92 2.62
N THR A 88 17.06 -5.67 1.90
CA THR A 88 16.65 -7.02 2.30
C THR A 88 16.93 -8.03 1.19
N SER A 89 17.35 -9.24 1.55
CA SER A 89 17.55 -10.36 0.63
C SER A 89 17.19 -11.68 1.30
N CYS A 90 17.14 -12.78 0.55
CA CYS A 90 16.86 -14.12 1.08
C CYS A 90 15.58 -14.16 1.92
N VAL A 91 14.51 -13.49 1.46
CA VAL A 91 13.24 -13.43 2.19
C VAL A 91 12.57 -14.80 2.12
N ASN A 92 12.32 -15.38 3.29
CA ASN A 92 11.67 -16.66 3.47
C ASN A 92 10.48 -16.52 4.43
N ALA A 93 9.37 -17.19 4.15
CA ALA A 93 8.20 -17.25 5.02
C ALA A 93 7.87 -18.70 5.35
N THR A 94 7.70 -19.01 6.63
CA THR A 94 7.31 -20.34 7.10
C THR A 94 6.05 -20.23 7.94
N MET A 95 5.06 -21.07 7.64
CA MET A 95 3.82 -21.12 8.41
C MET A 95 4.08 -21.65 9.83
N ILE A 96 3.55 -20.93 10.82
CA ILE A 96 3.66 -21.31 12.24
C ILE A 96 2.30 -21.64 12.85
N GLU A 97 1.22 -21.05 12.35
CA GLU A 97 -0.14 -21.32 12.81
C GLU A 97 -1.13 -21.09 11.67
N MET A 98 -2.21 -21.86 11.66
CA MET A 98 -3.36 -21.60 10.80
C MET A 98 -4.68 -21.87 11.54
N ASN A 99 -5.72 -21.16 11.14
CA ASN A 99 -7.09 -21.42 11.55
C ASN A 99 -7.97 -21.47 10.30
N GLU A 100 -8.45 -22.67 9.98
CA GLU A 100 -9.27 -22.92 8.79
C GLU A 100 -10.62 -22.21 8.84
N THR A 101 -11.21 -22.05 10.03
CA THR A 101 -12.53 -21.41 10.17
C THR A 101 -12.45 -19.93 9.83
N SER A 102 -11.48 -19.21 10.38
CA SER A 102 -11.30 -17.78 10.13
C SER A 102 -10.46 -17.47 8.89
N HIS A 103 -9.91 -18.49 8.22
CA HIS A 103 -8.93 -18.35 7.13
C HIS A 103 -7.76 -17.46 7.54
N TYR A 104 -7.30 -17.68 8.77
CA TYR A 104 -6.18 -16.98 9.36
C TYR A 104 -4.93 -17.83 9.20
N VAL A 105 -3.81 -17.18 8.88
CA VAL A 105 -2.49 -17.81 8.87
C VAL A 105 -1.46 -16.87 9.48
N LEU A 106 -0.57 -17.44 10.28
CA LEU A 106 0.57 -16.74 10.86
C LEU A 106 1.85 -17.31 10.27
N HIS A 107 2.67 -16.44 9.69
CA HIS A 107 3.97 -16.80 9.15
C HIS A 107 5.08 -16.15 9.98
N ASN A 108 6.16 -16.89 10.20
CA ASN A 108 7.45 -16.33 10.58
C ASN A 108 8.22 -15.97 9.31
N VAL A 109 8.49 -14.68 9.13
CA VAL A 109 9.21 -14.13 7.97
C VAL A 109 10.64 -13.82 8.37
N THR A 110 11.60 -14.40 7.67
CA THR A 110 13.03 -14.16 7.86
C THR A 110 13.63 -13.48 6.63
N TYR A 111 14.62 -12.62 6.82
CA TYR A 111 15.37 -12.01 5.72
C TYR A 111 16.80 -11.68 6.16
N LEU A 112 17.73 -11.64 5.20
CA LEU A 112 19.07 -11.10 5.40
C LEU A 112 19.04 -9.58 5.21
N ASN A 113 19.38 -8.83 6.26
CA ASN A 113 19.60 -7.40 6.18
C ASN A 113 20.96 -7.16 5.52
N THR A 114 20.96 -6.58 4.32
CA THR A 114 22.20 -6.40 3.53
C THR A 114 23.08 -5.25 4.05
N THR A 115 22.54 -4.37 4.89
CA THR A 115 23.29 -3.29 5.53
C THR A 115 24.07 -3.80 6.75
N SER A 116 23.45 -4.63 7.60
CA SER A 116 24.10 -5.16 8.80
C SER A 116 24.75 -6.53 8.60
N GLY A 117 24.37 -7.27 7.55
CA GLY A 117 24.82 -8.65 7.31
C GLY A 117 24.14 -9.69 8.22
N GLU A 118 23.11 -9.29 8.97
CA GLU A 118 22.44 -10.16 9.94
C GLU A 118 21.09 -10.66 9.42
N THR A 119 20.74 -11.90 9.77
CA THR A 119 19.37 -12.40 9.58
C THR A 119 18.44 -11.79 10.62
N LYS A 120 17.33 -11.22 10.15
CA LYS A 120 16.25 -10.70 10.98
C LYS A 120 14.99 -11.54 10.76
N ALA A 121 14.13 -11.58 11.77
CA ALA A 121 12.88 -12.31 11.75
C ALA A 121 11.75 -11.48 12.35
N PHE A 122 10.54 -11.67 11.85
CA PHE A 122 9.33 -11.10 12.42
C PHE A 122 8.12 -11.96 12.07
N ASN A 123 7.09 -11.90 12.91
CA ASN A 123 5.83 -12.58 12.64
C ASN A 123 4.89 -11.67 11.84
N LYS A 124 4.21 -12.27 10.86
CA LYS A 124 3.21 -11.60 10.04
C LYS A 124 1.97 -12.47 9.94
N SER A 125 0.84 -11.91 10.35
CA SER A 125 -0.46 -12.56 10.27
C SER A 125 -1.20 -12.14 9.02
N TYR A 126 -2.03 -13.04 8.50
CA TYR A 126 -2.89 -12.78 7.36
C TYR A 126 -4.29 -13.33 7.61
N TYR A 127 -5.31 -12.52 7.29
CA TYR A 127 -6.63 -13.03 6.97
C TYR A 127 -6.74 -13.18 5.46
N VAL A 128 -7.11 -14.35 4.98
CA VAL A 128 -7.29 -14.60 3.54
C VAL A 128 -8.74 -14.34 3.18
N ILE A 129 -8.95 -13.35 2.31
CA ILE A 129 -10.27 -12.83 1.92
C ILE A 129 -10.45 -12.92 0.41
N SER A 130 -11.71 -12.82 -0.03
CA SER A 130 -12.05 -12.71 -1.44
C SER A 130 -12.20 -11.23 -1.81
N SER A 131 -11.72 -10.83 -2.99
CA SER A 131 -12.06 -9.54 -3.58
C SER A 131 -13.52 -9.50 -4.05
N GLU A 132 -14.02 -8.31 -4.38
CA GLU A 132 -15.37 -8.16 -4.92
C GLU A 132 -15.56 -9.01 -6.18
N CYS A 133 -16.72 -9.67 -6.31
CA CYS A 133 -17.06 -10.61 -7.38
C CYS A 133 -16.30 -11.95 -7.39
N TYR A 134 -15.47 -12.26 -6.38
CA TYR A 134 -14.76 -13.53 -6.28
C TYR A 134 -15.37 -14.47 -5.24
N THR A 135 -15.41 -15.77 -5.53
CA THR A 135 -15.76 -16.79 -4.53
C THR A 135 -14.53 -17.35 -3.81
N THR A 136 -13.41 -17.41 -4.52
CA THR A 136 -12.10 -17.87 -4.06
C THR A 136 -11.43 -16.77 -3.28
N ARG A 137 -10.75 -17.16 -2.21
CA ARG A 137 -9.96 -16.25 -1.38
C ARG A 137 -8.63 -15.98 -2.07
N ASN A 138 -8.55 -14.83 -2.73
CA ASN A 138 -7.45 -14.42 -3.58
C ASN A 138 -6.61 -13.27 -3.03
N VAL A 139 -6.93 -12.76 -1.83
CA VAL A 139 -6.23 -11.63 -1.23
C VAL A 139 -5.77 -11.97 0.17
N LEU A 140 -4.50 -11.69 0.49
CA LEU A 140 -4.04 -11.67 1.88
C LEU A 140 -4.19 -10.26 2.45
N ASN A 141 -4.89 -10.14 3.57
CA ASN A 141 -4.92 -8.95 4.39
C ASN A 141 -3.90 -9.11 5.53
N GLY A 142 -2.70 -8.57 5.33
CA GLY A 142 -1.53 -8.86 6.15
C GLY A 142 -1.16 -7.79 7.16
N THR A 143 -0.90 -8.18 8.40
CA THR A 143 -0.49 -7.30 9.51
C THR A 143 0.83 -7.80 10.10
N VAL A 144 1.82 -6.90 10.24
CA VAL A 144 3.07 -7.21 10.94
C VAL A 144 2.83 -7.10 12.44
N ALA A 145 3.32 -8.07 13.23
CA ALA A 145 3.17 -8.04 14.67
C ALA A 145 3.70 -6.73 15.28
N GLY A 146 2.89 -6.08 16.11
CA GLY A 146 3.22 -4.79 16.73
C GLY A 146 2.89 -3.56 15.87
N LEU A 147 2.41 -3.73 14.63
CA LEU A 147 1.88 -2.64 13.82
C LEU A 147 0.34 -2.70 13.78
N ASN A 148 -0.30 -1.53 13.72
CA ASN A 148 -1.77 -1.39 13.64
C ASN A 148 -2.30 -1.25 12.21
N THR A 149 -1.43 -1.37 11.21
CA THR A 149 -1.77 -1.18 9.80
C THR A 149 -1.68 -2.50 9.06
N SER A 150 -2.70 -2.77 8.24
CA SER A 150 -2.69 -3.91 7.32
C SER A 150 -2.42 -3.49 5.89
N GLU A 151 -1.84 -4.41 5.12
CA GLU A 151 -1.57 -4.24 3.70
C GLU A 151 -2.21 -5.40 2.93
N LEU A 152 -2.76 -5.10 1.75
CA LEU A 152 -3.37 -6.09 0.88
C LEU A 152 -2.36 -6.69 -0.10
N TYR A 153 -2.49 -7.99 -0.32
CA TYR A 153 -1.65 -8.77 -1.22
C TYR A 153 -2.52 -9.64 -2.12
N PRO A 154 -3.09 -9.08 -3.20
CA PRO A 154 -3.85 -9.86 -4.14
C PRO A 154 -2.95 -10.78 -4.96
N PHE A 155 -3.46 -11.98 -5.24
CA PHE A 155 -2.81 -13.00 -6.04
C PHE A 155 -3.18 -12.80 -7.51
N ALA A 156 -2.18 -12.47 -8.33
CA ALA A 156 -2.35 -12.48 -9.78
C ALA A 156 -2.36 -13.92 -10.31
N PHE A 157 -1.58 -14.80 -9.67
CA PHE A 157 -1.46 -16.23 -9.99
C PHE A 157 -0.94 -17.02 -8.78
N ALA A 158 -1.41 -18.24 -8.60
CA ALA A 158 -0.91 -19.25 -7.68
C ALA A 158 -1.06 -20.65 -8.30
N ASP A 159 0.00 -21.43 -8.15
CA ASP A 159 0.02 -22.87 -8.38
C ASP A 159 0.79 -23.53 -7.22
N LYS A 160 0.90 -24.85 -7.22
CA LYS A 160 1.51 -25.64 -6.14
C LYS A 160 2.88 -25.13 -5.69
N ASN A 161 3.71 -24.67 -6.63
CA ASN A 161 5.13 -24.39 -6.37
C ASN A 161 5.50 -22.90 -6.47
N CYS A 162 4.61 -22.02 -6.91
CA CYS A 162 4.90 -20.60 -7.06
C CYS A 162 3.63 -19.74 -7.10
N ALA A 163 3.81 -18.46 -6.76
CA ALA A 163 2.78 -17.46 -6.87
C ALA A 163 3.36 -16.13 -7.37
N VAL A 164 2.50 -15.35 -8.00
CA VAL A 164 2.74 -13.95 -8.35
C VAL A 164 1.77 -13.12 -7.54
N ILE A 165 2.32 -12.29 -6.67
CA ILE A 165 1.56 -11.54 -5.66
C ILE A 165 1.90 -10.08 -5.84
N ARG A 166 0.88 -9.22 -5.94
CA ARG A 166 1.08 -7.77 -5.94
C ARG A 166 1.08 -7.29 -4.49
N LYS A 167 1.98 -6.36 -4.15
CA LYS A 167 1.83 -5.53 -2.96
C LYS A 167 0.89 -4.39 -3.32
N ASP A 168 -0.31 -4.37 -2.75
CA ASP A 168 -1.22 -3.27 -3.00
C ASP A 168 -0.68 -1.98 -2.34
N SER A 169 -0.72 -0.90 -3.10
CA SER A 169 -0.23 0.43 -2.69
C SER A 169 -1.17 1.52 -3.22
N TRP A 170 -2.48 1.21 -3.27
CA TRP A 170 -3.55 2.12 -3.68
C TRP A 170 -3.50 2.56 -5.14
N SER A 171 -2.91 1.76 -6.03
CA SER A 171 -2.88 2.04 -7.47
C SER A 171 -4.21 1.79 -8.19
N ASN A 172 -5.16 1.12 -7.53
CA ASN A 172 -6.58 0.99 -7.85
C ASN A 172 -7.24 0.55 -6.54
N ALA A 173 -8.35 1.16 -6.11
CA ALA A 173 -9.13 0.59 -5.03
C ALA A 173 -9.64 -0.80 -5.48
N LEU A 174 -9.33 -1.84 -4.70
CA LEU A 174 -9.85 -3.20 -4.88
C LEU A 174 -11.33 -3.28 -4.52
#